data_AF-A0A924SI21-F1
#
_entry.id   AF-A0A924SI21-F1
#
_cell.length_a   1.000
_cell.length_b   1.000
_cell.length_c   1.000
_cell.angle_alpha   90.00
_cell.angle_beta   90.00
_cell.angle_gamma   90.00
#
_symmetry.space_group_name_H-M   'P 1'
#
loop_
_entity.id
_entity.type
_entity.pdbx_description
1 polymer ?
#
loop_
_entity_poly.entity_id
_entity_poly.type
_entity_poly.pdbx_seq_one_letter_code
_entity_poly.pdbx_strand_id
1 'polypeptide(L)'
;MGTDGSESSYRAVDRAATVARDPADRAWGLGVAPVETVAVEGEPVDALSETVKERGIDLLVVSNRGLNSLAGRLLGSVTATISHKAACDVLLVHTTGKGAAGS
;
A
#
# COMPACT_ATOMS: atom_id res chain seq x y z
N MET A 1 24.16 22.50 -6.52
CA MET A 1 22.89 22.81 -5.82
C MET A 1 22.45 21.52 -5.15
N GLY A 2 22.64 21.43 -3.83
CA GLY A 2 22.20 20.26 -3.07
C GLY A 2 20.69 20.29 -2.99
N THR A 3 20.04 19.19 -3.39
CA THR A 3 18.70 18.90 -2.93
C THR A 3 18.82 18.69 -1.43
N ASP A 4 18.26 19.57 -0.61
CA ASP A 4 18.04 19.18 0.77
C ASP A 4 17.14 17.94 0.77
N GLY A 5 17.39 16.99 1.67
CA GLY A 5 16.61 15.75 1.73
C GLY A 5 15.12 16.02 1.93
N SER A 6 14.74 17.22 2.38
CA SER A 6 13.35 17.59 2.66
C SER A 6 12.52 17.71 1.39
N GLU A 7 13.02 18.29 0.30
CA GLU A 7 12.24 18.44 -0.94
C GLU A 7 11.99 17.09 -1.64
N SER A 8 12.97 16.17 -1.58
CA SER A 8 12.82 14.79 -2.09
C SER A 8 11.80 13.99 -1.29
N SER A 9 11.87 14.07 0.05
CA SER A 9 10.92 13.41 0.95
C SER A 9 9.52 14.00 0.81
N TYR A 10 9.38 15.31 0.69
CA TYR A 10 8.08 15.97 0.49
C TYR A 10 7.41 15.50 -0.82
N ARG A 11 8.18 15.38 -1.90
CA ARG A 11 7.69 14.85 -3.18
C ARG A 11 7.29 13.38 -3.09
N ALA A 12 7.96 12.57 -2.27
CA ALA A 12 7.59 11.17 -2.08
C ALA A 12 6.25 11.05 -1.33
N VAL A 13 6.06 11.85 -0.28
CA VAL A 13 4.82 11.92 0.49
C VAL A 13 3.67 12.43 -0.37
N ASP A 14 3.87 13.49 -1.16
CA ASP A 14 2.82 14.05 -2.02
C ASP A 14 2.38 13.08 -3.14
N ARG A 15 3.33 12.30 -3.69
CA ARG A 15 3.01 11.19 -4.59
C ARG A 15 2.22 10.09 -3.90
N ALA A 16 2.63 9.68 -2.70
CA ALA A 16 1.91 8.67 -1.94
C ALA A 16 0.48 9.11 -1.60
N ALA A 17 0.30 10.37 -1.17
CA ALA A 17 -1.00 10.96 -0.92
C ALA A 17 -1.87 10.98 -2.19
N THR A 18 -1.29 11.36 -3.34
CA THR A 18 -2.01 11.36 -4.62
C THR A 18 -2.47 9.95 -5.01
N VAL A 19 -1.63 8.93 -4.82
CA VAL A 19 -2.00 7.53 -5.08
C VAL A 19 -3.10 7.04 -4.14
N ALA A 20 -3.13 7.51 -2.89
CA ALA A 20 -4.11 7.09 -1.89
C ALA A 20 -5.49 7.77 -2.04
N ARG A 21 -5.56 8.97 -2.62
CA ARG A 21 -6.81 9.74 -2.77
C ARG A 21 -7.88 9.01 -3.58
N ASP A 22 -7.56 8.54 -4.79
CA ASP A 22 -8.56 7.88 -5.67
C ASP A 22 -9.19 6.61 -5.04
N PRO A 23 -8.43 5.70 -4.40
CA PRO A 23 -9.03 4.60 -3.65
C PRO A 23 -9.92 5.05 -2.48
N ALA A 24 -9.50 6.09 -1.73
CA ALA A 24 -10.26 6.59 -0.59
C ALA A 24 -11.60 7.22 -1.03
N ASP A 25 -11.58 8.04 -2.07
CA ASP A 25 -12.77 8.67 -2.64
C ASP A 25 -13.74 7.61 -3.18
N ARG A 26 -13.23 6.56 -3.83
CA ARG A 26 -14.06 5.43 -4.29
C ARG A 26 -14.67 4.65 -3.13
N ALA A 27 -13.88 4.34 -2.09
CA ALA A 27 -14.39 3.65 -0.91
C ALA A 27 -15.51 4.46 -0.24
N TRP A 28 -15.29 5.77 -0.08
CA TRP A 28 -16.29 6.68 0.45
C TRP A 28 -17.56 6.72 -0.42
N GLY A 29 -17.41 6.83 -1.74
CA GLY A 29 -18.54 6.81 -2.69
C GLY A 29 -19.36 5.51 -2.66
N LEU A 30 -18.77 4.40 -2.18
CA LEU A 30 -19.43 3.12 -1.96
C LEU A 30 -20.03 2.98 -0.54
N GLY A 31 -19.97 4.03 0.28
CA GLY A 31 -20.50 4.02 1.64
C GLY A 31 -19.59 3.37 2.67
N VAL A 32 -18.32 3.09 2.34
CA VAL A 32 -17.33 2.64 3.32
C VAL A 32 -16.88 3.87 4.10
N ALA A 33 -17.22 3.92 5.39
CA ALA A 33 -16.82 4.98 6.31
C ALA A 33 -16.67 4.43 7.74
N PRO A 34 -15.72 4.93 8.53
CA PRO A 34 -14.75 5.99 8.21
C PRO A 34 -13.61 5.51 7.29
N VAL A 35 -13.05 6.42 6.48
CA VAL A 35 -11.86 6.19 5.65
C VAL A 35 -10.76 7.16 6.07
N GLU A 36 -9.59 6.63 6.42
CA GLU A 36 -8.40 7.39 6.77
C GLU A 36 -7.28 7.05 5.79
N THR A 37 -6.61 8.07 5.24
CA THR A 37 -5.40 7.91 4.45
C THR A 37 -4.18 8.33 5.27
N VAL A 38 -3.22 7.43 5.42
CA VAL A 38 -1.99 7.69 6.19
C VAL A 38 -0.77 7.48 5.30
N ALA A 39 0.12 8.47 5.28
CA ALA A 39 1.45 8.30 4.71
C ALA A 39 2.42 7.90 5.84
N VAL A 40 3.12 6.78 5.66
CA VAL A 40 4.10 6.26 6.62
C VAL A 40 5.45 6.22 5.94
N GLU A 41 6.47 6.79 6.59
CA GLU A 41 7.85 6.78 6.12
C GLU A 41 8.57 5.54 6.67
N GLY A 42 9.41 4.91 5.84
CA GLY A 42 10.23 3.76 6.24
C GLY A 42 10.34 2.69 5.15
N GLU A 43 11.00 1.57 5.49
CA GLU A 43 11.04 0.38 4.65
C GLU A 43 9.62 -0.24 4.60
N PRO A 44 9.02 -0.48 3.42
CA PRO A 44 7.61 -0.84 3.30
C PRO A 44 7.14 -2.01 4.17
N VAL A 45 7.95 -3.05 4.35
CA VAL A 45 7.57 -4.21 5.17
C VAL A 45 7.48 -3.82 6.65
N ASP A 46 8.44 -3.06 7.14
CA ASP A 46 8.50 -2.66 8.54
C ASP A 46 7.40 -1.62 8.83
N ALA A 47 7.27 -0.60 7.97
CA ALA A 47 6.23 0.41 8.06
C ALA A 47 4.82 -0.21 8.09
N LEU A 48 4.53 -1.20 7.23
CA LEU A 48 3.25 -1.92 7.26
C LEU A 48 3.08 -2.73 8.55
N SER A 49 4.12 -3.45 8.98
CA SER A 49 4.06 -4.31 10.17
C SER A 49 3.86 -3.51 11.46
N GLU A 50 4.54 -2.37 11.58
CA GLU A 50 4.39 -1.45 12.71
C GLU A 50 3.02 -0.80 12.70
N THR A 51 2.55 -0.29 11.55
CA THR A 51 1.22 0.30 11.42
C THR A 51 0.12 -0.68 11.81
N VAL A 52 0.21 -1.95 11.38
CA VAL A 52 -0.75 -3.01 11.75
C VAL A 52 -0.81 -3.18 13.26
N LYS A 53 0.35 -3.24 13.92
CA LYS A 53 0.45 -3.45 15.38
C LYS A 53 -0.04 -2.24 16.17
N GLU A 54 0.44 -1.05 15.82
CA GLU A 54 0.13 0.19 16.55
C GLU A 54 -1.34 0.59 16.44
N ARG A 55 -1.95 0.35 15.28
CA ARG A 55 -3.36 0.70 15.03
C ARG A 55 -4.34 -0.44 15.30
N GLY A 56 -3.86 -1.63 15.68
CA GLY A 56 -4.70 -2.79 15.92
C GLY A 56 -5.50 -3.21 14.68
N ILE A 57 -4.85 -3.27 13.52
CA ILE A 57 -5.49 -3.70 12.27
C ILE A 57 -5.69 -5.22 12.30
N ASP A 58 -6.93 -5.67 12.14
CA ASP A 58 -7.26 -7.11 12.10
C ASP A 58 -7.12 -7.73 10.70
N LEU A 59 -7.18 -6.91 9.65
CA LEU A 59 -7.09 -7.35 8.25
C LEU A 59 -6.26 -6.38 7.41
N LEU A 60 -5.17 -6.88 6.84
CA LEU A 60 -4.34 -6.16 5.87
C LEU A 60 -4.66 -6.62 4.45
N VAL A 61 -5.14 -5.69 3.61
CA VAL A 61 -5.42 -5.96 2.19
C VAL A 61 -4.27 -5.46 1.33
N VAL A 62 -3.67 -6.34 0.54
CA VAL A 62 -2.56 -5.98 -0.36
C VAL A 62 -2.75 -6.60 -1.76
N SER A 63 -2.26 -5.90 -2.79
CA SER A 63 -2.29 -6.44 -4.15
C SER A 63 -1.23 -7.52 -4.36
N ASN A 64 -1.55 -8.52 -5.19
CA ASN A 64 -0.60 -9.55 -5.59
C ASN A 64 0.36 -9.13 -6.73
N ARG A 65 0.28 -7.90 -7.25
CA ARG A 65 1.13 -7.42 -8.35
C ARG A 65 2.62 -7.51 -8.02
N GLY A 66 3.00 -7.23 -6.77
CA GLY A 66 4.38 -7.36 -6.30
C GLY A 66 4.92 -8.78 -6.50
N LEU A 67 4.11 -9.80 -6.25
CA LEU A 67 4.45 -11.22 -6.43
C LEU A 67 4.60 -11.62 -7.89
N ASN A 68 3.85 -10.99 -8.80
CA ASN A 68 3.78 -11.37 -10.21
C ASN A 68 4.84 -10.68 -11.08
N SER A 69 5.54 -9.67 -10.54
CA SER A 69 6.63 -9.02 -11.25
C SER A 69 7.88 -9.90 -11.30
N LEU A 70 8.61 -9.90 -12.41
CA LEU A 70 9.86 -10.68 -12.55
C LEU A 70 10.88 -10.29 -11.47
N ALA A 71 10.99 -8.98 -11.18
CA ALA A 71 11.80 -8.46 -10.09
C ALA A 71 11.34 -8.97 -8.72
N GLY A 72 10.03 -8.96 -8.45
CA GLY A 72 9.48 -9.44 -7.17
C GLY A 72 9.64 -10.94 -6.92
N ARG A 73 9.79 -11.74 -7.99
CA ARG A 73 10.11 -13.17 -7.89
C ARG A 73 11.59 -13.43 -7.62
N LEU A 74 12.48 -12.58 -8.12
CA LEU A 74 13.93 -12.73 -8.01
C LEU A 74 14.53 -12.04 -6.78
N LEU A 75 14.04 -10.84 -6.45
CA LEU A 75 14.53 -9.98 -5.37
C LEU A 75 13.65 -10.05 -4.11
N GLY A 76 12.56 -10.82 -4.16
CA GLY A 76 11.50 -10.79 -3.16
C GLY A 76 10.52 -9.64 -3.40
N SER A 77 9.34 -9.73 -2.81
CA SER A 77 8.32 -8.68 -2.89
C SER A 77 7.78 -8.35 -1.52
N VAL A 78 7.43 -7.08 -1.30
CA VAL A 78 6.78 -6.60 -0.07
C VAL A 78 5.57 -7.46 0.25
N THR A 79 4.76 -7.79 -0.76
CA THR A 79 3.59 -8.67 -0.64
C THR A 79 3.95 -10.07 -0.11
N ALA A 80 5.02 -10.70 -0.63
CA ALA A 80 5.46 -12.01 -0.14
C ALA A 80 5.88 -11.92 1.33
N THR A 81 6.72 -10.95 1.65
CA THR A 81 7.29 -10.80 2.99
C THR A 81 6.22 -10.48 4.02
N ILE A 82 5.29 -9.58 3.70
CA ILE A 82 4.22 -9.18 4.64
C ILE A 82 3.21 -10.31 4.87
N SER A 83 2.93 -11.14 3.85
CA SER A 83 2.04 -12.30 3.99
C SER A 83 2.54 -13.32 5.02
N HIS A 84 3.85 -13.36 5.27
CA HIS A 84 4.47 -14.24 6.27
C HIS A 84 4.74 -13.56 7.61
N LYS A 85 4.79 -12.22 7.66
CA LYS A 85 5.22 -11.46 8.85
C LYS A 85 4.12 -10.66 9.53
N ALA A 86 3.00 -10.38 8.85
CA ALA A 86 1.93 -9.59 9.41
C ALA A 86 1.39 -10.24 10.70
N ALA A 87 1.09 -9.40 11.69
CA ALA A 87 0.48 -9.84 12.95
C ALA A 87 -1.05 -10.01 12.84
N CYS A 88 -1.60 -9.89 11.64
CA CYS A 88 -3.03 -9.91 11.34
C CYS A 88 -3.31 -10.78 10.11
N ASP A 89 -4.59 -11.01 9.81
CA ASP A 89 -4.98 -11.67 8.57
C ASP A 89 -4.53 -10.84 7.36
N VAL A 90 -4.12 -11.52 6.29
CA VAL A 90 -3.68 -10.86 5.04
C VAL A 90 -4.55 -11.33 3.88
N LEU A 91 -5.24 -10.38 3.24
CA LEU A 91 -6.00 -10.62 2.03
C LEU A 91 -5.21 -10.19 0.80
N LEU A 92 -4.83 -11.17 -0.03
CA LEU A 92 -4.20 -10.93 -1.31
C LEU A 92 -5.25 -10.73 -2.41
N VAL A 93 -5.30 -9.52 -2.98
CA VAL A 93 -6.23 -9.20 -4.06
C VAL A 93 -5.54 -9.30 -5.41
N HIS A 94 -6.15 -10.04 -6.33
CA HIS A 94 -5.71 -10.14 -7.72
C HIS A 94 -6.17 -8.91 -8.52
N THR A 95 -5.29 -7.94 -8.72
CA THR A 95 -5.62 -6.69 -9.43
C THR A 95 -5.23 -6.73 -10.92
N THR A 96 -4.91 -7.91 -11.46
CA THR A 96 -4.56 -8.14 -12.87
C THR A 96 -5.73 -8.72 -13.70
N GLY A 97 -6.92 -8.84 -13.12
CA GLY A 97 -8.15 -9.01 -13.90
C GLY A 97 -8.53 -7.68 -14.56
N LYS A 98 -9.13 -7.72 -15.77
CA LYS A 98 -9.75 -6.57 -16.46
C LYS A 98 -10.45 -5.66 -15.43
N GLY A 99 -9.82 -4.56 -15.05
CA GLY A 99 -10.55 -3.41 -14.54
C GLY A 99 -11.32 -2.86 -15.73
N ALA A 100 -12.65 -2.98 -15.70
CA ALA A 100 -13.60 -2.30 -16.57
C ALA A 100 -13.00 -1.71 -17.87
N ALA A 101 -12.57 -2.57 -18.79
CA ALA A 101 -12.53 -2.19 -20.18
C ALA A 101 -13.98 -2.29 -20.68
N GLY A 102 -14.73 -1.19 -20.57
CA GLY A 102 -16.05 -1.00 -21.17
C GLY A 102 -17.07 -0.33 -20.24
N SER A 103 -17.29 0.98 -20.39
CA SER A 103 -18.34 1.55 -21.24
C SER A 103 -18.09 3.05 -21.43
#